data_AF-A0A1I1CUD3-F1
#
_entry.id   AF-A0A1I1CUD3-F1
#
_cell.length_a   1.000
_cell.length_b   1.000
_cell.length_c   1.000
_cell.angle_alpha   90.00
_cell.angle_beta   90.00
_cell.angle_gamma   90.00
#
_symmetry.space_group_name_H-M   'P 1'
#
loop_
_entity.id
_entity.type
_entity.pdbx_description
1 polymer ?
#
loop_
_entity_poly.entity_id
_entity_poly.type
_entity_poly.pdbx_seq_one_letter_code
_entity_poly.pdbx_strand_id
1 'polypeptide(L)'
;MMLNTTQIALLEAIKASLFGTEPNYPKDTDWTEVVKEAKAQTVLGIISPVIPIKDESVEIGKATYMRLLFEQDKLIKLLDANDIPCVILKGCAAAQYYPKPHLRAMGDVDFLVQHSVFEEAINVLENNGYVYKHGKNKKSIDLSRDIAYKKNGIEFELHHHFGSFGFDIDDILDQAIMNREYREIDGYKIPMLPDFENGLVLLGHMNHHLITHNLGLRQILDWEMYVHNALDDTMWNKKFLPLLNSIGLKRLSINTTVMCIKYLGLKCSLDLDTDLDEDVPAMLLEMVFDNGNFGNKKKKSHQNEIDSLVSYGLYNIKRNGFFPYFQDIGLRKWHLCQRYKIFRPFAWIYGIGSALIRGIPAMIKHGSVKKQIDASKEKYILFEKLGIESNVKK
;
A
#
# COMPACT_ATOMS: atom_id res chain seq x y z
N MET A 1 -5.97 -6.12 -24.12
CA MET A 1 -6.14 -7.15 -23.08
C MET A 1 -7.54 -7.75 -23.17
N MET A 2 -7.71 -9.07 -23.06
CA MET A 2 -9.02 -9.69 -22.87
C MET A 2 -9.12 -10.21 -21.43
N LEU A 3 -10.01 -9.62 -20.63
CA LEU A 3 -10.35 -10.13 -19.31
C LEU A 3 -11.09 -11.46 -19.45
N ASN A 4 -10.81 -12.41 -18.57
CA ASN A 4 -11.58 -13.66 -18.52
C ASN A 4 -12.94 -13.45 -17.83
N THR A 5 -13.82 -14.45 -17.94
CA THR A 5 -15.18 -14.39 -17.41
C THR A 5 -15.22 -14.13 -15.90
N THR A 6 -14.32 -14.76 -15.12
CA THR A 6 -14.17 -14.53 -13.68
C THR A 6 -13.81 -13.08 -13.35
N GLN A 7 -12.85 -12.49 -14.07
CA GLN A 7 -12.41 -11.11 -13.87
C GLN A 7 -13.53 -10.12 -14.23
N ILE A 8 -14.24 -10.35 -15.34
CA ILE A 8 -15.37 -9.52 -15.74
C ILE A 8 -16.46 -9.58 -14.67
N ALA A 9 -16.84 -10.78 -14.21
CA ALA A 9 -17.84 -10.95 -13.18
C ALA A 9 -17.46 -10.26 -11.85
N LEU A 10 -16.19 -10.32 -11.45
CA LEU A 10 -15.70 -9.61 -10.27
C LEU A 10 -15.83 -8.09 -10.42
N LEU A 11 -15.38 -7.52 -11.54
CA LEU A 11 -15.48 -6.09 -11.79
C LEU A 11 -16.95 -5.61 -11.82
N GLU A 12 -17.83 -6.35 -12.48
CA GLU A 12 -19.27 -6.07 -12.48
C GLU A 12 -19.88 -6.13 -11.06
N ALA A 13 -19.45 -7.08 -10.23
CA ALA A 13 -19.92 -7.17 -8.85
C ALA A 13 -19.39 -6.03 -7.98
N ILE A 14 -18.15 -5.56 -8.21
CA ILE A 14 -17.62 -4.37 -7.55
C ILE A 14 -18.46 -3.13 -7.92
N LYS A 15 -18.70 -2.90 -9.21
CA LYS A 15 -19.54 -1.78 -9.69
C LYS A 15 -20.92 -1.80 -9.06
N ALA A 16 -21.57 -2.96 -9.08
CA ALA A 16 -22.90 -3.14 -8.51
C ALA A 16 -22.92 -2.87 -7.01
N SER A 17 -21.92 -3.36 -6.27
CA SER A 17 -21.91 -3.17 -4.82
C SER A 17 -21.51 -1.76 -4.37
N LEU A 18 -20.61 -1.08 -5.09
CA LEU A 18 -20.11 0.25 -4.69
C LEU A 18 -20.98 1.38 -5.23
N PHE A 19 -21.52 1.23 -6.44
CA PHE A 19 -22.22 2.30 -7.16
C PHE A 19 -23.69 1.96 -7.49
N GLY A 20 -24.18 0.79 -7.09
CA GLY A 20 -25.58 0.39 -7.32
C GLY A 20 -25.93 0.15 -8.78
N THR A 21 -24.94 -0.09 -9.65
CA THR A 21 -25.17 -0.38 -11.06
C THR A 21 -25.80 -1.76 -11.25
N GLU A 22 -26.68 -1.92 -12.23
CA GLU A 22 -27.14 -3.25 -12.63
C GLU A 22 -25.98 -4.05 -13.25
N PRO A 23 -25.57 -5.19 -12.65
CA PRO A 23 -24.41 -5.93 -13.12
C PRO A 23 -24.73 -6.72 -14.39
N ASN A 24 -23.80 -6.69 -15.35
CA ASN A 24 -23.89 -7.51 -16.56
C ASN A 24 -22.93 -8.71 -16.50
N TYR A 25 -23.26 -9.70 -15.68
CA TYR A 25 -22.42 -10.89 -15.50
C TYR A 25 -22.36 -11.77 -16.76
N PRO A 26 -21.17 -12.33 -17.11
CA PRO A 26 -21.08 -13.39 -18.12
C PRO A 26 -22.01 -14.57 -17.79
N LYS A 27 -22.69 -15.12 -18.80
CA LYS A 27 -23.67 -16.20 -18.61
C LYS A 27 -23.07 -17.48 -18.01
N ASP A 28 -21.80 -17.72 -18.27
CA ASP A 28 -20.99 -18.86 -17.86
C ASP A 28 -20.12 -18.55 -16.62
N THR A 29 -20.51 -17.55 -15.81
CA THR A 29 -19.77 -17.18 -14.59
C THR A 29 -19.67 -18.34 -13.60
N ASP A 30 -18.43 -18.78 -13.33
CA ASP A 30 -18.12 -19.66 -12.20
C ASP A 30 -17.94 -18.83 -10.93
N TRP A 31 -18.98 -18.77 -10.10
CA TRP A 31 -18.97 -18.01 -8.87
C TRP A 31 -17.95 -18.52 -7.84
N THR A 32 -17.54 -19.78 -7.90
CA THR A 32 -16.50 -20.33 -7.01
C THR A 32 -15.15 -19.70 -7.33
N GLU A 33 -14.82 -19.59 -8.62
CA GLU A 33 -13.60 -18.91 -9.06
C GLU A 33 -13.68 -17.39 -8.82
N VAL A 34 -14.86 -16.77 -8.93
CA VAL A 34 -15.04 -15.35 -8.56
C VAL A 34 -14.79 -15.12 -7.06
N VAL A 35 -15.31 -15.98 -6.18
CA VAL A 35 -15.06 -15.88 -4.74
C VAL A 35 -13.57 -16.07 -4.43
N LYS A 36 -12.91 -17.04 -5.07
CA LYS A 36 -11.47 -17.28 -4.92
C LYS A 36 -10.64 -16.08 -5.38
N GLU A 37 -11.00 -15.49 -6.52
CA GLU A 37 -10.39 -14.26 -7.03
C GLU A 37 -10.56 -13.11 -6.04
N ALA A 38 -11.80 -12.89 -5.58
CA ALA A 38 -12.12 -11.81 -4.65
C ALA A 38 -11.40 -11.96 -3.31
N LYS A 39 -11.21 -13.19 -2.81
CA LYS A 39 -10.36 -13.47 -1.64
C LYS A 39 -8.90 -13.12 -1.90
N ALA A 40 -8.35 -13.52 -3.05
CA ALA A 40 -6.97 -13.21 -3.41
C ALA A 40 -6.73 -11.69 -3.56
N GLN A 41 -7.75 -10.96 -4.00
CA GLN A 41 -7.76 -9.50 -4.10
C GLN A 41 -8.19 -8.79 -2.80
N THR A 42 -8.60 -9.53 -1.77
CA THR A 42 -9.13 -9.05 -0.48
C THR A 42 -10.35 -8.12 -0.59
N VAL A 43 -11.21 -8.38 -1.58
CA VAL A 43 -12.45 -7.60 -1.86
C VAL A 43 -13.72 -8.47 -1.78
N LEU A 44 -13.63 -9.69 -1.26
CA LEU A 44 -14.81 -10.57 -1.12
C LEU A 44 -15.92 -9.93 -0.28
N GLY A 45 -15.57 -9.26 0.82
CA GLY A 45 -16.55 -8.55 1.65
C GLY A 45 -17.34 -7.53 0.83
N ILE A 46 -16.66 -6.77 -0.02
CA ILE A 46 -17.26 -5.76 -0.90
C ILE A 46 -18.29 -6.40 -1.83
N ILE A 47 -17.94 -7.46 -2.57
CA ILE A 47 -18.87 -8.04 -3.55
C ILE A 47 -19.95 -8.94 -2.93
N SER A 48 -19.76 -9.38 -1.68
CA SER A 48 -20.64 -10.36 -1.03
C SER A 48 -22.15 -10.04 -1.05
N PRO A 49 -22.61 -8.78 -1.02
CA PRO A 49 -24.05 -8.49 -1.04
C PRO A 49 -24.72 -8.72 -2.40
N VAL A 50 -23.96 -8.79 -3.49
CA VAL A 50 -24.48 -8.80 -4.87
C VAL A 50 -24.20 -10.09 -5.64
N ILE A 51 -23.50 -11.04 -5.02
CA ILE A 51 -23.20 -12.36 -5.61
C ILE A 51 -24.06 -13.46 -4.95
N PRO A 52 -24.31 -14.59 -5.64
CA PRO A 52 -25.17 -15.65 -5.12
C PRO A 52 -24.52 -16.54 -4.05
N ILE A 53 -23.19 -16.51 -3.92
CA ILE A 53 -22.45 -17.34 -2.95
C ILE A 53 -22.30 -16.60 -1.63
N LYS A 54 -22.66 -17.30 -0.54
CA LYS A 54 -22.33 -16.89 0.83
C LYS A 54 -21.07 -17.62 1.30
N ASP A 55 -20.15 -16.88 1.92
CA ASP A 55 -18.87 -17.41 2.39
C ASP A 55 -18.61 -16.92 3.82
N GLU A 56 -18.24 -17.82 4.72
CA GLU A 56 -18.04 -17.53 6.14
C GLU A 56 -16.96 -16.46 6.40
N SER A 57 -15.99 -16.32 5.49
CA SER A 57 -14.91 -15.34 5.65
C SER A 57 -15.40 -13.90 5.59
N VAL A 58 -16.58 -13.66 5.03
CA VAL A 58 -17.24 -12.34 5.05
C VAL A 58 -17.65 -11.98 6.48
N GLU A 59 -18.26 -12.91 7.21
CA GLU A 59 -18.68 -12.69 8.60
C GLU A 59 -17.48 -12.60 9.54
N ILE A 60 -16.43 -13.40 9.30
CA ILE A 60 -15.14 -13.27 10.00
C ILE A 60 -14.52 -11.88 9.74
N GLY A 61 -14.61 -11.37 8.51
CA GLY A 61 -14.17 -10.04 8.13
C GLY A 61 -14.89 -8.94 8.91
N LYS A 62 -16.23 -9.03 9.01
CA LYS A 62 -17.04 -8.11 9.81
C LYS A 62 -16.70 -8.18 11.31
N ALA A 63 -16.52 -9.38 11.85
CA ALA A 63 -16.12 -9.55 13.25
C ALA A 63 -14.72 -8.94 13.51
N THR A 64 -13.79 -9.13 12.57
CA THR A 64 -12.45 -8.51 12.63
C THR A 64 -12.55 -6.99 12.56
N TYR A 65 -13.40 -6.46 11.68
CA TYR A 65 -13.67 -5.03 11.58
C TYR A 65 -14.15 -4.43 12.91
N MET A 66 -15.16 -5.04 13.55
CA MET A 66 -15.69 -4.58 14.84
C MET A 66 -14.64 -4.63 15.95
N ARG A 67 -13.83 -5.70 15.97
CA ARG A 67 -12.73 -5.85 16.95
C ARG A 67 -11.66 -4.77 16.75
N LEU A 68 -11.31 -4.46 15.51
CA LEU A 68 -10.34 -3.41 15.18
C LEU A 68 -10.85 -2.04 15.61
N LEU A 69 -12.12 -1.70 15.33
CA LEU A 69 -12.70 -0.43 15.80
C LEU A 69 -12.62 -0.29 17.32
N PHE A 70 -13.00 -1.34 18.05
CA PHE A 70 -12.98 -1.34 19.51
C PHE A 70 -11.57 -1.18 20.09
N GLU A 71 -10.59 -1.93 19.58
CA GLU A 71 -9.21 -1.86 20.08
C GLU A 71 -8.49 -0.57 19.61
N GLN A 72 -8.84 -0.04 18.44
CA GLN A 72 -8.41 1.27 17.96
C GLN A 72 -8.94 2.40 18.83
N ASP A 73 -10.22 2.37 19.23
CA ASP A 73 -10.80 3.37 20.13
C ASP A 73 -10.08 3.41 21.50
N LYS A 74 -9.72 2.24 22.04
CA LYS A 74 -8.89 2.17 23.25
C LYS A 74 -7.51 2.80 23.05
N LEU A 75 -6.88 2.56 21.90
CA LEU A 75 -5.60 3.18 21.55
C LEU A 75 -5.75 4.71 21.48
N ILE A 76 -6.76 5.21 20.76
CA ILE A 76 -7.02 6.65 20.61
C ILE A 76 -7.20 7.29 21.99
N LYS A 77 -8.07 6.72 22.83
CA LYS A 77 -8.31 7.21 24.20
C LYS A 77 -7.06 7.19 25.06
N LEU A 78 -6.22 6.16 24.92
CA LEU A 78 -4.95 6.08 25.64
C LEU A 78 -4.00 7.22 25.23
N LEU A 79 -3.86 7.48 23.93
CA LEU A 79 -2.98 8.53 23.42
C LEU A 79 -3.51 9.92 23.76
N ASP A 80 -4.81 10.16 23.57
CA ASP A 80 -5.47 11.42 23.96
C ASP A 80 -5.32 11.69 25.47
N ALA A 81 -5.41 10.66 26.34
CA ALA A 81 -5.22 10.81 27.79
C ALA A 81 -3.77 11.08 28.22
N ASN A 82 -2.81 10.94 27.31
CA ASN A 82 -1.40 11.30 27.53
C ASN A 82 -0.99 12.51 26.68
N ASP A 83 -1.95 13.29 26.16
CA ASP A 83 -1.70 14.47 25.32
C ASP A 83 -0.83 14.16 24.08
N ILE A 84 -1.02 12.97 23.47
CA ILE A 84 -0.35 12.54 22.25
C ILE A 84 -1.33 12.59 21.08
N PRO A 85 -1.33 13.68 20.28
CA PRO A 85 -2.01 13.75 19.00
C PRO A 85 -1.70 12.55 18.10
N CYS A 86 -2.74 11.84 17.68
CA CYS A 86 -2.62 10.81 16.67
C CYS A 86 -3.68 10.95 15.58
N VAL A 87 -3.41 10.35 14.43
CA VAL A 87 -4.38 10.12 13.36
C VAL A 87 -4.35 8.66 12.95
N ILE A 88 -5.51 8.10 12.63
CA ILE A 88 -5.62 6.77 12.04
C ILE A 88 -5.41 6.87 10.53
N LEU A 89 -4.61 5.96 9.99
CA LEU A 89 -4.28 5.87 8.57
C LEU A 89 -4.91 4.64 7.94
N LYS A 90 -4.98 4.62 6.60
CA LYS A 90 -5.35 3.46 5.78
C LYS A 90 -6.61 2.79 6.34
N GLY A 91 -6.65 1.45 6.44
CA GLY A 91 -7.57 0.74 7.32
C GLY A 91 -8.96 1.36 7.45
N CYS A 92 -9.21 1.89 8.66
CA CYS A 92 -10.44 2.56 9.04
C CYS A 92 -10.62 3.93 8.34
N ALA A 93 -9.55 4.71 8.18
CA ALA A 93 -9.56 5.99 7.46
C ALA A 93 -9.86 5.88 5.96
N ALA A 94 -9.65 4.71 5.35
CA ALA A 94 -10.10 4.40 4.00
C ALA A 94 -11.55 3.87 3.98
N ALA A 95 -11.90 3.04 4.97
CA ALA A 95 -13.23 2.43 5.07
C ALA A 95 -14.37 3.46 5.17
N GLN A 96 -14.10 4.66 5.69
CA GLN A 96 -15.07 5.75 5.78
C GLN A 96 -15.73 6.12 4.44
N TYR A 97 -15.02 5.95 3.33
CA TYR A 97 -15.52 6.34 2.01
C TYR A 97 -16.39 5.25 1.37
N TYR A 98 -16.47 4.06 1.97
CA TYR A 98 -17.26 2.96 1.44
C TYR A 98 -18.72 3.08 1.90
N PRO A 99 -19.70 2.71 1.06
CA PRO A 99 -21.12 2.71 1.45
C PRO A 99 -21.42 1.79 2.64
N LYS A 100 -20.63 0.73 2.81
CA LYS A 100 -20.70 -0.22 3.92
C LYS A 100 -19.28 -0.44 4.47
N PRO A 101 -18.79 0.39 5.39
CA PRO A 101 -17.41 0.34 5.90
C PRO A 101 -16.99 -1.05 6.41
N HIS A 102 -17.89 -1.76 7.09
CA HIS A 102 -17.67 -3.11 7.63
C HIS A 102 -17.44 -4.21 6.57
N LEU A 103 -17.69 -3.94 5.29
CA LEU A 103 -17.39 -4.86 4.18
C LEU A 103 -15.99 -4.67 3.60
N ARG A 104 -15.30 -3.57 3.94
CA ARG A 104 -13.91 -3.33 3.57
C ARG A 104 -13.00 -4.16 4.49
N ALA A 105 -12.22 -5.07 3.91
CA ALA A 105 -11.33 -5.94 4.66
C ALA A 105 -10.23 -5.15 5.41
N MET A 106 -10.19 -5.25 6.74
CA MET A 106 -9.18 -4.63 7.61
C MET A 106 -8.32 -5.71 8.29
N GLY A 107 -7.06 -5.39 8.63
CA GLY A 107 -6.12 -6.35 9.21
C GLY A 107 -5.38 -5.82 10.44
N ASP A 108 -4.92 -4.59 10.36
CA ASP A 108 -4.08 -3.88 11.31
C ASP A 108 -4.66 -2.49 11.62
N VAL A 109 -4.10 -1.84 12.65
CA VAL A 109 -4.34 -0.44 12.97
C VAL A 109 -3.07 0.34 12.67
N ASP A 110 -3.06 1.06 11.55
CA ASP A 110 -2.04 2.04 11.23
C ASP A 110 -2.37 3.39 11.86
N PHE A 111 -1.43 3.98 12.56
CA PHE A 111 -1.60 5.31 13.12
C PHE A 111 -0.31 6.09 13.10
N LEU A 112 -0.44 7.41 13.00
CA LEU A 112 0.66 8.36 12.91
C LEU A 112 0.57 9.33 14.08
N VAL A 113 1.72 9.60 14.69
CA VAL A 113 1.91 10.64 15.71
C VAL A 113 2.95 11.62 15.20
N GLN A 114 3.02 12.80 15.82
CA GLN A 114 4.06 13.76 15.45
C GLN A 114 5.45 13.23 15.80
N HIS A 115 6.43 13.60 14.98
CA HIS A 115 7.82 13.21 15.18
C HIS A 115 8.35 13.60 16.57
N SER A 116 7.94 14.79 17.05
CA SER A 116 8.35 15.34 18.35
C SER A 116 7.92 14.50 19.57
N VAL A 117 6.84 13.72 19.45
CA VAL A 117 6.26 12.91 20.54
C VAL A 117 6.36 11.41 20.29
N PHE A 118 7.09 10.99 19.25
CA PHE A 118 7.18 9.58 18.86
C PHE A 118 7.76 8.68 19.97
N GLU A 119 8.85 9.09 20.60
CA GLU A 119 9.45 8.36 21.72
C GLU A 119 8.52 8.30 22.94
N GLU A 120 7.73 9.34 23.16
CA GLU A 120 6.72 9.36 24.21
C GLU A 120 5.60 8.35 23.92
N ALA A 121 5.12 8.31 22.67
CA ALA A 121 4.14 7.33 22.21
C ALA A 121 4.64 5.90 22.40
N ILE A 122 5.91 5.61 22.07
CA ILE A 122 6.54 4.32 22.35
C ILE A 122 6.42 3.96 23.84
N ASN A 123 6.82 4.87 24.72
CA ASN A 123 6.79 4.63 26.16
C ASN A 123 5.36 4.39 26.66
N VAL A 124 4.39 5.19 26.21
CA VAL A 124 2.98 5.03 26.56
C VAL A 124 2.45 3.66 26.12
N LEU A 125 2.74 3.25 24.89
CA LEU A 125 2.31 1.95 24.38
C LEU A 125 2.93 0.79 25.17
N GLU A 126 4.24 0.79 25.36
CA GLU A 126 4.93 -0.29 26.08
C GLU A 126 4.45 -0.43 27.53
N ASN A 127 4.29 0.69 28.23
CA ASN A 127 3.78 0.72 29.61
C ASN A 127 2.33 0.23 29.72
N ASN A 128 1.59 0.26 28.61
CA ASN A 128 0.20 -0.19 28.54
C ASN A 128 0.04 -1.55 27.85
N GLY A 129 1.10 -2.37 27.83
CA GLY A 129 1.03 -3.77 27.41
C GLY A 129 0.98 -3.99 25.89
N TYR A 130 1.36 -3.00 25.10
CA TYR A 130 1.63 -3.21 23.67
C TYR A 130 3.02 -3.83 23.52
N VAL A 131 3.08 -5.02 22.91
CA VAL A 131 4.32 -5.80 22.83
C VAL A 131 4.92 -5.70 21.44
N TYR A 132 6.19 -5.35 21.35
CA TYR A 132 6.91 -5.24 20.08
C TYR A 132 6.90 -6.57 19.30
N LYS A 133 6.47 -6.53 18.02
CA LYS A 133 6.26 -7.74 17.21
C LYS A 133 7.55 -8.48 16.85
N HIS A 134 8.67 -7.77 16.66
CA HIS A 134 9.92 -8.33 16.10
C HIS A 134 11.09 -8.49 17.10
N GLY A 135 10.82 -8.43 18.40
CA GLY A 135 11.86 -8.35 19.46
C GLY A 135 12.60 -7.00 19.49
N LYS A 136 12.90 -6.46 20.68
CA LYS A 136 13.55 -5.15 20.83
C LYS A 136 14.98 -5.15 20.27
N ASN A 137 15.19 -4.52 19.12
CA ASN A 137 16.52 -4.13 18.68
C ASN A 137 16.53 -2.61 18.46
N LYS A 138 16.95 -1.83 19.46
CA LYS A 138 16.84 -0.34 19.47
C LYS A 138 17.36 0.34 18.19
N LYS A 139 18.31 -0.27 17.47
CA LYS A 139 18.88 0.27 16.23
C LYS A 139 18.06 0.02 14.96
N SER A 140 17.06 -0.87 14.98
CA SER A 140 16.13 -1.04 13.87
C SER A 140 14.98 -0.03 13.88
N ILE A 141 14.76 0.63 15.03
CA ILE A 141 13.71 1.64 15.22
C ILE A 141 14.06 2.93 14.46
N ASP A 142 15.31 3.40 14.54
CA ASP A 142 15.79 4.61 13.84
C ASP A 142 15.79 4.51 12.30
N LEU A 143 15.57 3.33 11.74
CA LEU A 143 15.65 3.05 10.30
C LEU A 143 14.33 2.54 9.70
N SER A 144 13.31 2.29 10.51
CA SER A 144 11.99 1.85 10.04
C SER A 144 11.01 3.03 10.02
N ARG A 145 10.11 3.02 9.04
CA ARG A 145 9.03 4.02 8.90
C ARG A 145 8.01 3.95 10.03
N ASP A 146 7.94 2.77 10.62
CA ASP A 146 6.93 2.33 11.55
C ASP A 146 7.49 1.32 12.56
N ILE A 147 6.77 1.17 13.67
CA ILE A 147 6.98 0.13 14.66
C ILE A 147 5.70 -0.69 14.82
N ALA A 148 5.79 -1.99 14.55
CA ALA A 148 4.70 -2.91 14.77
C ALA A 148 4.65 -3.44 16.21
N TYR A 149 3.51 -3.22 16.86
CA TYR A 149 3.14 -3.77 18.16
C TYR A 149 2.01 -4.79 18.02
N LYS A 150 1.90 -5.68 19.01
CA LYS A 150 0.77 -6.59 19.18
C LYS A 150 0.12 -6.38 20.54
N LYS A 151 -1.20 -6.31 20.57
CA LYS A 151 -2.00 -6.32 21.79
C LYS A 151 -3.36 -6.94 21.50
N ASN A 152 -3.84 -7.78 22.41
CA ASN A 152 -5.15 -8.43 22.28
C ASN A 152 -5.36 -9.11 20.91
N GLY A 153 -4.33 -9.73 20.34
CA GLY A 153 -4.37 -10.40 19.04
C GLY A 153 -4.55 -9.48 17.82
N ILE A 154 -4.42 -8.16 18.00
CA ILE A 154 -4.42 -7.14 16.95
C ILE A 154 -3.01 -6.58 16.78
N GLU A 155 -2.67 -6.21 15.55
CA GLU A 155 -1.44 -5.53 15.19
C GLU A 155 -1.67 -4.02 15.08
N PHE A 156 -0.73 -3.26 15.62
CA PHE A 156 -0.73 -1.80 15.64
C PHE A 156 0.58 -1.31 15.05
N GLU A 157 0.53 -0.59 13.95
CA GLU A 157 1.71 0.01 13.32
C GLU A 157 1.78 1.49 13.68
N LEU A 158 2.72 1.84 14.57
CA LEU A 158 3.01 3.21 14.96
C LEU A 158 3.98 3.82 13.93
N HIS A 159 3.49 4.73 13.10
CA HIS A 159 4.28 5.45 12.10
C HIS A 159 4.84 6.76 12.68
N HIS A 160 6.02 7.16 12.21
CA HIS A 160 6.57 8.53 12.37
C HIS A 160 7.18 9.09 11.09
N HIS A 161 7.31 8.25 10.06
CA HIS A 161 7.75 8.61 8.73
C HIS A 161 6.91 7.80 7.75
N PHE A 162 5.98 8.44 7.07
CA PHE A 162 5.17 7.83 6.03
C PHE A 162 5.88 7.85 4.67
N GLY A 163 6.74 8.85 4.45
CA GLY A 163 7.54 9.02 3.25
C GLY A 163 8.31 7.76 2.84
N SER A 164 8.63 7.68 1.56
CA SER A 164 9.48 6.64 0.99
C SER A 164 10.36 7.22 -0.11
N PHE A 165 11.34 6.46 -0.60
CA PHE A 165 12.32 6.97 -1.56
C PHE A 165 11.67 7.56 -2.83
N GLY A 166 11.73 8.89 -2.97
CA GLY A 166 11.14 9.65 -4.08
C GLY A 166 9.76 10.25 -3.79
N PHE A 167 9.19 9.99 -2.62
CA PHE A 167 7.91 10.50 -2.15
C PHE A 167 8.05 10.86 -0.67
N ASP A 168 8.37 12.12 -0.38
CA ASP A 168 8.48 12.61 1.00
C ASP A 168 7.35 13.63 1.24
N ILE A 169 6.49 13.30 2.18
CA ILE A 169 5.36 14.13 2.60
C ILE A 169 5.31 14.27 4.12
N ASP A 170 6.39 13.92 4.83
CA ASP A 170 6.32 13.77 6.27
C ASP A 170 6.11 15.10 6.97
N ASP A 171 6.74 16.18 6.50
CA ASP A 171 6.49 17.52 7.01
C ASP A 171 5.03 17.95 6.80
N ILE A 172 4.40 17.54 5.69
CA ILE A 172 2.98 17.82 5.41
C ILE A 172 2.10 17.07 6.41
N LEU A 173 2.38 15.77 6.61
CA LEU A 173 1.58 14.94 7.51
C LEU A 173 1.77 15.34 8.97
N ASP A 174 3.00 15.63 9.41
CA ASP A 174 3.33 16.03 10.78
C ASP A 174 2.58 17.31 11.19
N GLN A 175 2.46 18.26 10.26
CA GLN A 175 1.65 19.47 10.44
C GLN A 175 0.15 19.17 10.42
N ALA A 176 -0.31 18.28 9.55
CA ALA A 176 -1.72 17.94 9.40
C ALA A 176 -2.30 17.18 10.60
N ILE A 177 -1.48 16.48 11.39
CA ILE A 177 -1.93 15.80 12.63
C ILE A 177 -2.56 16.78 13.63
N MET A 178 -2.08 18.02 13.69
CA MET A 178 -2.66 19.05 14.56
C MET A 178 -3.97 19.61 14.03
N ASN A 179 -4.20 19.48 12.72
CA ASN A 179 -5.45 19.85 12.06
C ASN A 179 -6.37 18.63 11.85
N ARG A 180 -6.14 17.54 12.61
CA ARG A 180 -6.94 16.31 12.49
C ARG A 180 -8.42 16.58 12.67
N GLU A 181 -9.21 15.89 11.89
CA GLU A 181 -10.67 15.91 11.98
C GLU A 181 -11.14 14.63 12.65
N TYR A 182 -12.15 14.73 13.52
CA TYR A 182 -12.78 13.54 14.06
C TYR A 182 -14.00 13.18 13.22
N ARG A 183 -14.01 11.94 12.73
CA ARG A 183 -15.11 11.38 11.94
C ARG A 183 -15.73 10.20 12.67
N GLU A 184 -17.04 10.05 12.57
CA GLU A 184 -17.78 8.97 13.22
C GLU A 184 -17.96 7.79 12.26
N ILE A 185 -17.60 6.58 12.70
CA ILE A 185 -17.82 5.33 11.96
C ILE A 185 -18.34 4.29 12.93
N ASP A 186 -19.54 3.76 12.65
CA ASP A 186 -20.21 2.73 13.45
C ASP A 186 -20.20 3.02 14.97
N GLY A 187 -20.40 4.29 15.35
CA GLY A 187 -20.46 4.77 16.74
C GLY A 187 -19.11 5.08 17.38
N TYR A 188 -17.99 4.96 16.66
CA TYR A 188 -16.65 5.31 17.13
C TYR A 188 -16.18 6.63 16.52
N LYS A 189 -15.64 7.51 17.36
CA LYS A 189 -15.08 8.81 16.95
C LYS A 189 -13.59 8.66 16.68
N ILE A 190 -13.18 8.83 15.42
CA ILE A 190 -11.84 8.48 14.96
C ILE A 190 -11.11 9.73 14.48
N PRO A 191 -9.90 10.03 14.98
CA PRO A 191 -9.08 11.12 14.46
C PRO A 191 -8.48 10.72 13.11
N MET A 192 -8.67 11.56 12.10
CA MET A 192 -8.21 11.34 10.74
C MET A 192 -7.52 12.59 10.19
N LEU A 193 -6.65 12.37 9.21
CA LEU A 193 -6.12 13.47 8.41
C LEU A 193 -7.26 14.15 7.63
N PRO A 194 -7.16 15.46 7.36
CA PRO A 194 -8.02 16.10 6.38
C PRO A 194 -7.93 15.39 5.02
N ASP A 195 -8.97 15.53 4.19
CA ASP A 195 -9.10 14.71 2.98
C ASP A 195 -7.90 14.85 2.02
N PHE A 196 -7.33 16.06 1.90
CA PHE A 196 -6.17 16.29 1.05
C PHE A 196 -4.98 15.40 1.46
N GLU A 197 -4.60 15.41 2.72
CA GLU A 197 -3.48 14.61 3.24
C GLU A 197 -3.81 13.12 3.27
N ASN A 198 -5.06 12.75 3.58
CA ASN A 198 -5.48 11.35 3.53
C ASN A 198 -5.37 10.78 2.10
N GLY A 199 -5.72 11.55 1.07
CA GLY A 199 -5.51 11.15 -0.32
C GLY A 199 -4.03 10.94 -0.68
N LEU A 200 -3.11 11.76 -0.13
CA LEU A 200 -1.66 11.55 -0.28
C LEU A 200 -1.21 10.24 0.40
N VAL A 201 -1.75 9.94 1.57
CA VAL A 201 -1.49 8.67 2.29
C VAL A 201 -1.92 7.47 1.43
N LEU A 202 -3.11 7.51 0.82
CA LEU A 202 -3.58 6.42 -0.04
C LEU A 202 -2.72 6.22 -1.28
N LEU A 203 -2.30 7.30 -1.96
CA LEU A 203 -1.38 7.22 -3.10
C LEU A 203 0.01 6.73 -2.70
N GLY A 204 0.56 7.23 -1.59
CA GLY A 204 1.84 6.77 -1.07
C GLY A 204 1.82 5.29 -0.68
N HIS A 205 0.71 4.82 -0.10
CA HIS A 205 0.50 3.41 0.22
C HIS A 205 0.45 2.55 -1.05
N MET A 206 -0.29 2.99 -2.08
CA MET A 206 -0.34 2.33 -3.38
C MET A 206 1.04 2.25 -4.05
N ASN A 207 1.78 3.36 -4.06
CA ASN A 207 3.15 3.43 -4.58
C ASN A 207 4.07 2.45 -3.83
N HIS A 208 3.97 2.40 -2.50
CA HIS A 208 4.74 1.45 -1.70
C HIS A 208 4.42 0.00 -2.09
N HIS A 209 3.14 -0.35 -2.23
CA HIS A 209 2.71 -1.69 -2.63
C HIS A 209 3.20 -2.10 -4.02
N LEU A 210 3.17 -1.18 -4.99
CA LEU A 210 3.73 -1.40 -6.32
C LEU A 210 5.21 -1.82 -6.23
N ILE A 211 6.00 -1.09 -5.44
CA ILE A 211 7.44 -1.31 -5.32
C ILE A 211 7.77 -2.60 -4.53
N THR A 212 7.00 -2.95 -3.49
CA THR A 212 7.49 -3.88 -2.44
C THR A 212 6.67 -5.14 -2.20
N HIS A 213 5.33 -5.09 -2.29
CA HIS A 213 4.46 -6.18 -1.81
C HIS A 213 3.43 -6.65 -2.84
N ASN A 214 3.52 -6.15 -4.07
CA ASN A 214 2.55 -6.27 -5.15
C ASN A 214 1.19 -5.64 -4.83
N LEU A 215 0.68 -4.85 -5.78
CA LEU A 215 -0.58 -4.13 -5.66
C LEU A 215 -1.78 -5.03 -5.96
N GLY A 216 -2.83 -4.94 -5.13
CA GLY A 216 -4.12 -5.61 -5.36
C GLY A 216 -5.27 -4.62 -5.47
N LEU A 217 -6.47 -5.14 -5.76
CA LEU A 217 -7.66 -4.29 -5.91
C LEU A 217 -8.00 -3.51 -4.64
N ARG A 218 -7.73 -4.02 -3.43
CA ARG A 218 -8.08 -3.30 -2.19
C ARG A 218 -7.51 -1.88 -2.13
N GLN A 219 -6.22 -1.70 -2.42
CA GLN A 219 -5.62 -0.36 -2.43
C GLN A 219 -6.12 0.52 -3.59
N ILE A 220 -6.46 -0.09 -4.72
CA ILE A 220 -7.10 0.61 -5.85
C ILE A 220 -8.48 1.12 -5.43
N LEU A 221 -9.30 0.28 -4.79
CA LEU A 221 -10.65 0.64 -4.33
C LEU A 221 -10.61 1.68 -3.23
N ASP A 222 -9.61 1.63 -2.33
CA ASP A 222 -9.42 2.67 -1.32
C ASP A 222 -9.20 4.05 -2.00
N TRP A 223 -8.40 4.11 -3.08
CA TRP A 223 -8.24 5.33 -3.89
C TRP A 223 -9.52 5.69 -4.64
N GLU A 224 -10.19 4.73 -5.28
CA GLU A 224 -11.44 4.95 -6.02
C GLU A 224 -12.51 5.58 -5.16
N MET A 225 -12.75 5.03 -3.96
CA MET A 225 -13.77 5.52 -3.05
C MET A 225 -13.39 6.89 -2.48
N TYR A 226 -12.11 7.16 -2.24
CA TYR A 226 -11.63 8.49 -1.89
C TYR A 226 -11.93 9.51 -3.00
N VAL A 227 -11.58 9.19 -4.26
CA VAL A 227 -11.83 10.07 -5.41
C VAL A 227 -13.32 10.35 -5.54
N HIS A 228 -14.17 9.34 -5.37
CA HIS A 228 -15.61 9.48 -5.51
C HIS A 228 -16.25 10.41 -4.45
N ASN A 229 -15.77 10.36 -3.20
CA ASN A 229 -16.47 10.99 -2.07
C ASN A 229 -15.82 12.28 -1.56
N ALA A 230 -14.51 12.48 -1.79
CA ALA A 230 -13.75 13.53 -1.14
C ALA A 230 -12.99 14.44 -2.10
N LEU A 231 -12.74 13.99 -3.35
CA LEU A 231 -11.95 14.74 -4.31
C LEU A 231 -12.84 15.47 -5.32
N ASP A 232 -12.71 16.79 -5.36
CA ASP A 232 -13.37 17.63 -6.35
C ASP A 232 -12.35 18.28 -7.32
N ASP A 233 -12.85 18.88 -8.41
CA ASP A 233 -12.03 19.54 -9.43
C ASP A 233 -11.15 20.66 -8.85
N THR A 234 -11.61 21.35 -7.81
CA THR A 234 -10.88 22.46 -7.21
C THR A 234 -9.69 21.94 -6.42
N MET A 235 -9.90 20.95 -5.55
CA MET A 235 -8.87 20.29 -4.76
C MET A 235 -7.88 19.57 -5.68
N TRP A 236 -8.37 18.90 -6.73
CA TRP A 236 -7.54 18.25 -7.73
C TRP A 236 -6.60 19.23 -8.42
N ASN A 237 -7.15 20.27 -9.05
CA ASN A 237 -6.37 21.19 -9.89
C ASN A 237 -5.49 22.15 -9.08
N LYS A 238 -5.98 22.65 -7.93
CA LYS A 238 -5.26 23.68 -7.16
C LYS A 238 -4.31 23.13 -6.11
N LYS A 239 -4.52 21.90 -5.61
CA LYS A 239 -3.70 21.31 -4.54
C LYS A 239 -3.01 20.01 -4.96
N PHE A 240 -3.77 18.99 -5.39
CA PHE A 240 -3.20 17.67 -5.70
C PHE A 240 -2.27 17.73 -6.89
N LEU A 241 -2.75 18.16 -8.06
CA LEU A 241 -1.99 18.05 -9.30
C LEU A 241 -0.61 18.74 -9.24
N PRO A 242 -0.47 19.97 -8.70
CA PRO A 242 0.84 20.60 -8.53
C PRO A 242 1.79 19.80 -7.62
N LEU A 243 1.29 19.30 -6.49
CA LEU A 243 2.08 18.53 -5.53
C LEU A 243 2.46 17.15 -6.08
N LEU A 244 1.50 16.42 -6.67
CA LEU A 244 1.74 15.12 -7.27
C LEU A 244 2.75 15.20 -8.42
N ASN A 245 2.77 16.32 -9.16
CA ASN A 245 3.78 16.57 -10.17
C ASN A 245 5.18 16.77 -9.56
N SER A 246 5.31 17.48 -8.44
CA SER A 246 6.61 17.72 -7.80
C SER A 246 7.19 16.48 -7.11
N ILE A 247 6.34 15.57 -6.63
CA ILE A 247 6.76 14.32 -5.95
C ILE A 247 6.69 13.08 -6.85
N GLY A 248 6.47 13.24 -8.16
CA GLY A 248 6.51 12.13 -9.12
C GLY A 248 5.34 11.15 -9.05
N LEU A 249 4.20 11.51 -8.45
CA LEU A 249 3.01 10.65 -8.37
C LEU A 249 1.90 11.03 -9.36
N LYS A 250 2.04 12.11 -10.13
CA LYS A 250 1.02 12.56 -11.12
C LYS A 250 0.58 11.44 -12.06
N ARG A 251 1.52 10.72 -12.67
CA ARG A 251 1.21 9.66 -13.63
C ARG A 251 0.53 8.47 -12.96
N LEU A 252 0.96 8.07 -11.75
CA LEU A 252 0.33 7.01 -10.99
C LEU A 252 -1.13 7.36 -10.65
N SER A 253 -1.36 8.56 -10.12
CA SER A 253 -2.72 8.98 -9.73
C SER A 253 -3.66 9.04 -10.93
N ILE A 254 -3.24 9.63 -12.05
CA ILE A 254 -4.09 9.76 -13.24
C ILE A 254 -4.40 8.39 -13.83
N ASN A 255 -3.37 7.55 -14.08
CA ASN A 255 -3.60 6.23 -14.68
C ASN A 255 -4.47 5.32 -13.81
N THR A 256 -4.32 5.40 -12.48
CA THR A 256 -5.16 4.66 -11.55
C THR A 256 -6.60 5.17 -11.60
N THR A 257 -6.83 6.48 -11.57
CA THR A 257 -8.18 7.05 -11.68
C THR A 257 -8.83 6.69 -13.01
N VAL A 258 -8.10 6.76 -14.14
CA VAL A 258 -8.59 6.36 -15.46
C VAL A 258 -8.93 4.86 -15.49
N MET A 259 -8.11 4.01 -14.85
CA MET A 259 -8.42 2.58 -14.71
C MET A 259 -9.73 2.37 -13.95
N CYS A 260 -9.95 3.10 -12.84
CA CYS A 260 -11.20 3.02 -12.09
C CYS A 260 -12.42 3.46 -12.93
N ILE A 261 -12.30 4.54 -13.69
CA ILE A 261 -13.35 5.01 -14.62
C ILE A 261 -13.66 3.93 -15.66
N LYS A 262 -12.63 3.38 -16.31
CA LYS A 262 -12.80 2.41 -17.41
C LYS A 262 -13.34 1.05 -16.93
N TYR A 263 -12.92 0.58 -15.75
CA TYR A 263 -13.11 -0.83 -15.37
C TYR A 263 -13.86 -1.05 -14.05
N LEU A 264 -13.92 -0.07 -13.15
CA LEU A 264 -14.48 -0.24 -11.79
C LEU A 264 -15.74 0.58 -11.53
N GLY A 265 -16.13 1.45 -12.47
CA GLY A 265 -17.42 2.16 -12.45
C GLY A 265 -17.37 3.54 -11.81
N LEU A 266 -16.18 4.02 -11.44
CA LEU A 266 -15.98 5.38 -10.94
C LEU A 266 -16.58 6.42 -11.91
N LYS A 267 -17.54 7.19 -11.40
CA LYS A 267 -18.01 8.41 -12.04
C LYS A 267 -17.21 9.58 -11.48
N CYS A 268 -16.44 10.21 -12.34
CA CYS A 268 -15.48 11.25 -11.97
C CYS A 268 -15.49 12.34 -13.04
N SER A 269 -15.62 13.60 -12.61
CA SER A 269 -15.59 14.78 -13.49
C SER A 269 -14.22 15.45 -13.54
N LEU A 270 -13.23 14.91 -12.82
CA LEU A 270 -11.91 15.52 -12.72
C LEU A 270 -11.33 15.76 -14.11
N ASP A 271 -10.75 16.94 -14.29
CA ASP A 271 -9.94 17.27 -15.46
C ASP A 271 -8.62 16.49 -15.36
N LEU A 272 -8.65 15.28 -15.90
CA LEU A 272 -7.50 14.40 -15.97
C LEU A 272 -6.76 14.69 -17.27
N ASP A 273 -5.49 15.07 -17.15
CA ASP A 273 -4.58 15.20 -18.28
C ASP A 273 -4.44 13.82 -18.99
N THR A 274 -5.21 13.62 -20.07
CA THR A 274 -5.30 12.35 -20.80
C THR A 274 -4.22 12.19 -21.87
N ASP A 275 -3.23 13.07 -21.97
CA ASP A 275 -2.07 12.89 -22.88
C ASP A 275 -1.15 11.72 -22.46
N LEU A 276 -1.62 10.85 -21.56
CA LEU A 276 -0.97 9.64 -21.12
C LEU A 276 -1.33 8.46 -22.03
N ASP A 277 -0.41 7.52 -22.13
CA ASP A 277 -0.56 6.29 -22.92
C ASP A 277 -1.82 5.51 -22.49
N GLU A 278 -2.77 5.38 -23.42
CA GLU A 278 -4.10 4.83 -23.18
C GLU A 278 -4.11 3.36 -22.73
N ASP A 279 -3.01 2.64 -22.98
CA ASP A 279 -2.85 1.22 -22.62
C ASP A 279 -2.43 1.04 -21.15
N VAL A 280 -1.83 2.07 -20.52
CA VAL A 280 -1.27 1.97 -19.15
C VAL A 280 -2.32 1.58 -18.11
N PRO A 281 -3.55 2.15 -18.11
CA PRO A 281 -4.62 1.69 -17.22
C PRO A 281 -4.94 0.20 -17.39
N ALA A 282 -4.91 -0.33 -18.61
CA ALA A 282 -5.16 -1.75 -18.87
C ALA A 282 -4.00 -2.62 -18.37
N MET A 283 -2.75 -2.19 -18.61
CA MET A 283 -1.55 -2.87 -18.10
C MET A 283 -1.52 -2.90 -16.55
N LEU A 284 -1.95 -1.82 -15.90
CA LEU A 284 -2.07 -1.75 -14.44
C LEU A 284 -3.09 -2.76 -13.92
N LEU A 285 -4.26 -2.85 -14.56
CA LEU A 285 -5.30 -3.81 -14.20
C LEU A 285 -4.82 -5.26 -14.38
N GLU A 286 -4.13 -5.57 -15.47
CA GLU A 286 -3.52 -6.88 -15.72
C GLU A 286 -2.56 -7.26 -14.59
N MET A 287 -1.65 -6.35 -14.24
CA MET A 287 -0.70 -6.56 -13.15
C MET A 287 -1.39 -6.79 -11.80
N VAL A 288 -2.47 -6.05 -11.50
CA VAL A 288 -3.28 -6.24 -10.28
C VAL A 288 -3.90 -7.65 -10.25
N PHE A 289 -4.44 -8.11 -11.38
CA PHE A 289 -5.00 -9.46 -11.49
C PHE A 289 -3.93 -10.55 -11.43
N ASP A 290 -2.75 -10.35 -12.00
CA ASP A 290 -1.69 -11.36 -11.99
C ASP A 290 -1.06 -11.57 -10.61
N ASN A 291 -1.04 -10.52 -9.79
CA ASN A 291 -0.41 -10.57 -8.48
C ASN A 291 -1.38 -11.04 -7.38
N GLY A 292 -2.61 -10.52 -7.37
CA GLY A 292 -3.47 -10.52 -6.18
C GLY A 292 -2.95 -9.55 -5.10
N ASN A 293 -3.79 -9.21 -4.12
CA ASN A 293 -3.36 -8.37 -3.01
C ASN A 293 -2.28 -9.09 -2.18
N PHE A 294 -1.21 -8.38 -1.84
CA PHE A 294 -0.01 -8.94 -1.18
C PHE A 294 0.65 -10.11 -1.92
N GLY A 295 0.41 -10.27 -3.23
CA GLY A 295 0.93 -11.40 -4.00
C GLY A 295 0.22 -12.73 -3.73
N ASN A 296 -0.98 -12.75 -3.13
CA ASN A 296 -1.66 -13.97 -2.71
C ASN A 296 -1.94 -15.00 -3.82
N LYS A 297 -1.92 -14.61 -5.11
CA LYS A 297 -2.05 -15.56 -6.24
C LYS A 297 -0.74 -16.22 -6.63
N LYS A 298 0.34 -15.49 -6.49
CA LYS A 298 1.69 -16.01 -6.63
C LYS A 298 1.98 -16.69 -5.29
N LYS A 299 1.64 -18.00 -5.17
CA LYS A 299 2.05 -18.85 -4.01
C LYS A 299 3.37 -18.32 -3.48
N LYS A 300 3.52 -18.06 -2.17
CA LYS A 300 4.82 -17.75 -1.54
C LYS A 300 5.78 -18.94 -1.72
N SER A 301 6.19 -19.19 -2.96
CA SER A 301 7.34 -19.97 -3.30
C SER A 301 8.52 -19.05 -3.05
N HIS A 302 9.62 -19.62 -2.58
CA HIS A 302 10.89 -18.92 -2.46
C HIS A 302 11.21 -18.11 -3.73
N GLN A 303 10.79 -18.63 -4.90
CA GLN A 303 10.92 -18.01 -6.21
C GLN A 303 10.25 -16.63 -6.32
N ASN A 304 9.03 -16.43 -5.82
CA ASN A 304 8.33 -15.14 -5.95
C ASN A 304 8.94 -14.06 -5.05
N GLU A 305 9.47 -14.45 -3.89
CA GLU A 305 10.25 -13.55 -3.03
C GLU A 305 11.57 -13.17 -3.70
N ILE A 306 12.26 -14.12 -4.33
CA ILE A 306 13.46 -13.86 -5.11
C ILE A 306 13.15 -12.92 -6.29
N ASP A 307 12.09 -13.16 -7.05
CA ASP A 307 11.72 -12.34 -8.21
C ASP A 307 11.38 -10.90 -7.80
N SER A 308 10.67 -10.71 -6.68
CA SER A 308 10.41 -9.39 -6.10
C SER A 308 11.69 -8.71 -5.66
N LEU A 309 12.61 -9.43 -4.98
CA LEU A 309 13.91 -8.92 -4.55
C LEU A 309 14.83 -8.57 -5.72
N VAL A 310 14.83 -9.36 -6.80
CA VAL A 310 15.61 -9.12 -8.01
C VAL A 310 15.05 -7.92 -8.76
N SER A 311 13.73 -7.84 -8.96
CA SER A 311 13.07 -6.68 -9.55
C SER A 311 13.34 -5.41 -8.75
N TYR A 312 13.21 -5.48 -7.42
CA TYR A 312 13.53 -4.37 -6.51
C TYR A 312 15.02 -4.00 -6.61
N GLY A 313 15.92 -4.97 -6.68
CA GLY A 313 17.36 -4.74 -6.83
C GLY A 313 17.72 -4.08 -8.16
N LEU A 314 17.21 -4.61 -9.28
CA LEU A 314 17.40 -4.04 -10.62
C LEU A 314 16.83 -2.62 -10.71
N TYR A 315 15.63 -2.40 -10.16
CA TYR A 315 15.02 -1.09 -10.07
C TYR A 315 15.92 -0.10 -9.31
N ASN A 316 16.43 -0.49 -8.13
CA ASN A 316 17.29 0.38 -7.33
C ASN A 316 18.70 0.58 -7.93
N ILE A 317 19.25 -0.40 -8.65
CA ILE A 317 20.54 -0.28 -9.36
C ILE A 317 20.41 0.71 -10.52
N LYS A 318 19.35 0.59 -11.33
CA LYS A 318 19.07 1.55 -12.39
C LYS A 318 18.81 2.95 -11.81
N ARG A 319 18.19 3.02 -10.62
CA ARG A 319 17.82 4.27 -9.94
C ARG A 319 18.92 5.03 -9.25
N ASN A 320 19.71 4.34 -8.46
CA ASN A 320 20.70 4.99 -7.59
C ASN A 320 22.11 4.81 -8.16
N GLY A 321 22.25 4.08 -9.28
CA GLY A 321 23.51 3.57 -9.76
C GLY A 321 23.93 2.32 -8.98
N PHE A 322 24.74 1.49 -9.64
CA PHE A 322 25.25 0.24 -9.09
C PHE A 322 25.98 0.46 -7.75
N PHE A 323 26.93 1.39 -7.71
CA PHE A 323 27.74 1.62 -6.51
C PHE A 323 26.94 2.17 -5.34
N PRO A 324 26.11 3.23 -5.47
CA PRO A 324 25.32 3.73 -4.35
C PRO A 324 24.31 2.72 -3.81
N TYR A 325 23.71 1.90 -4.67
CA TYR A 325 22.82 0.81 -4.23
C TYR A 325 23.54 -0.20 -3.31
N PHE A 326 24.69 -0.72 -3.75
CA PHE A 326 25.44 -1.68 -2.92
C PHE A 326 26.10 -1.01 -1.72
N GLN A 327 26.49 0.27 -1.84
CA GLN A 327 26.99 1.08 -0.74
C GLN A 327 25.95 1.19 0.38
N ASP A 328 24.70 1.50 0.06
CA ASP A 328 23.60 1.55 1.02
C ASP A 328 23.37 0.18 1.70
N ILE A 329 23.32 -0.91 0.93
CA ILE A 329 23.20 -2.27 1.49
C ILE A 329 24.35 -2.55 2.47
N GLY A 330 25.57 -2.19 2.08
CA GLY A 330 26.76 -2.35 2.89
C GLY A 330 26.70 -1.58 4.20
N LEU A 331 26.31 -0.30 4.15
CA LEU A 331 26.17 0.54 5.34
C LEU A 331 25.08 0.02 6.29
N ARG A 332 23.97 -0.48 5.75
CA ARG A 332 22.86 -1.04 6.53
C ARG A 332 23.16 -2.40 7.14
N LYS A 333 23.91 -3.27 6.46
CA LYS A 333 24.10 -4.67 6.87
C LYS A 333 25.47 -4.98 7.46
N TRP A 334 26.51 -4.23 7.10
CA TRP A 334 27.86 -4.50 7.60
C TRP A 334 28.09 -3.80 8.95
N HIS A 335 28.04 -4.59 10.02
CA HIS A 335 28.25 -4.10 11.38
C HIS A 335 29.57 -3.31 11.58
N LEU A 336 30.63 -3.64 10.80
CA LEU A 336 31.91 -2.92 10.88
C LEU A 336 31.81 -1.48 10.32
N CYS A 337 31.03 -1.24 9.26
CA CYS A 337 30.77 0.11 8.74
C CYS A 337 29.99 0.99 9.73
N GLN A 338 29.16 0.36 10.57
CA GLN A 338 28.38 1.04 11.59
C GLN A 338 29.25 1.41 12.80
N ARG A 339 30.22 0.58 13.16
CA ARG A 339 31.11 0.79 14.31
C ARG A 339 32.31 1.68 13.99
N TYR A 340 32.89 1.58 12.79
CA TYR A 340 34.08 2.34 12.41
C TYR A 340 33.90 3.02 11.06
N LYS A 341 34.00 4.35 11.06
CA LYS A 341 33.82 5.19 9.86
C LYS A 341 34.79 4.83 8.72
N ILE A 342 35.97 4.29 9.05
CA ILE A 342 36.99 3.89 8.07
C ILE A 342 36.54 2.77 7.13
N PHE A 343 35.57 1.93 7.52
CA PHE A 343 35.05 0.88 6.64
C PHE A 343 33.94 1.39 5.71
N ARG A 344 33.39 2.59 5.92
CA ARG A 344 32.29 3.12 5.12
C ARG A 344 32.64 3.23 3.62
N PRO A 345 33.83 3.67 3.18
CA PRO A 345 34.18 3.69 1.75
C PRO A 345 34.17 2.31 1.08
N PHE A 346 34.23 1.23 1.85
CA PHE A 346 34.25 -0.15 1.37
C PHE A 346 32.91 -0.89 1.56
N ALA A 347 31.86 -0.20 2.03
CA ALA A 347 30.56 -0.81 2.30
C ALA A 347 29.99 -1.51 1.05
N TRP A 348 30.17 -0.92 -0.13
CA TRP A 348 29.71 -1.50 -1.39
C TRP A 348 30.26 -2.91 -1.67
N ILE A 349 31.49 -3.23 -1.23
CA ILE A 349 32.09 -4.57 -1.38
C ILE A 349 31.28 -5.60 -0.58
N TYR A 350 30.98 -5.26 0.68
CA TYR A 350 30.11 -6.09 1.52
C TYR A 350 28.69 -6.16 0.97
N GLY A 351 28.16 -5.05 0.44
CA GLY A 351 26.85 -5.00 -0.18
C GLY A 351 26.72 -5.96 -1.35
N ILE A 352 27.72 -5.98 -2.25
CA ILE A 352 27.81 -6.94 -3.35
C ILE A 352 27.92 -8.35 -2.80
N GLY A 353 28.84 -8.62 -1.87
CA GLY A 353 29.02 -9.94 -1.27
C GLY A 353 27.74 -10.47 -0.61
N SER A 354 27.02 -9.64 0.13
CA SER A 354 25.75 -9.99 0.77
C SER A 354 24.64 -10.27 -0.25
N ALA A 355 24.62 -9.56 -1.39
CA ALA A 355 23.65 -9.80 -2.45
C ALA A 355 23.96 -11.10 -3.20
N LEU A 356 25.24 -11.38 -3.44
CA LEU A 356 25.70 -12.61 -4.08
C LEU A 356 25.47 -13.85 -3.20
N ILE A 357 25.77 -13.77 -1.89
CA ILE A 357 25.57 -14.89 -0.95
C ILE A 357 24.09 -15.25 -0.78
N ARG A 358 23.19 -14.26 -0.80
CA ARG A 358 21.73 -14.50 -0.69
C ARG A 358 21.05 -14.80 -2.03
N GLY A 359 21.62 -14.36 -3.17
CA GLY A 359 21.00 -14.45 -4.49
C GLY A 359 21.49 -15.61 -5.37
N ILE A 360 22.73 -16.09 -5.20
CA ILE A 360 23.33 -17.09 -6.10
C ILE A 360 22.78 -18.52 -5.91
N PRO A 361 22.55 -19.03 -4.68
CA PRO A 361 21.95 -20.37 -4.51
C PRO A 361 20.52 -20.44 -5.06
N ALA A 362 19.85 -19.30 -5.18
CA ALA A 362 18.51 -19.10 -5.73
C ALA A 362 18.51 -18.97 -7.27
N MET A 363 19.44 -18.20 -7.83
CA MET A 363 19.54 -17.97 -9.28
C MET A 363 20.07 -19.19 -10.07
N ILE A 364 20.97 -19.99 -9.49
CA ILE A 364 21.64 -21.08 -10.21
C ILE A 364 20.79 -22.37 -10.26
N LYS A 365 19.82 -22.54 -9.37
CA LYS A 365 19.17 -23.85 -9.17
C LYS A 365 18.10 -24.23 -10.20
N HIS A 366 17.54 -23.29 -10.98
CA HIS A 366 16.28 -23.55 -11.71
C HIS A 366 16.14 -23.01 -13.15
N GLY A 367 17.23 -22.68 -13.85
CA GLY A 367 17.26 -22.70 -15.34
C GLY A 367 16.31 -21.78 -16.13
N SER A 368 15.65 -20.78 -15.52
CA SER A 368 14.67 -19.90 -16.19
C SER A 368 15.01 -18.41 -16.10
N VAL A 369 16.30 -18.06 -16.20
CA VAL A 369 16.77 -16.67 -16.05
C VAL A 369 16.17 -15.72 -17.11
N LYS A 370 16.00 -16.17 -18.36
CA LYS A 370 15.47 -15.32 -19.45
C LYS A 370 14.02 -14.88 -19.22
N LYS A 371 13.14 -15.83 -18.85
CA LYS A 371 11.72 -15.54 -18.56
C LYS A 371 11.56 -14.60 -17.36
N GLN A 372 12.42 -14.73 -16.35
CA GLN A 372 12.44 -13.86 -15.18
C GLN A 372 12.89 -12.44 -15.51
N ILE A 373 13.90 -12.30 -16.37
CA ILE A 373 14.35 -11.01 -16.89
C ILE A 373 13.24 -10.34 -17.70
N ASP A 374 12.54 -11.08 -18.55
CA ASP A 374 11.52 -10.51 -19.43
C ASP A 374 10.26 -10.07 -18.63
N ALA A 375 9.78 -10.85 -17.66
CA ALA A 375 8.72 -10.43 -16.75
C ALA A 375 9.13 -9.21 -15.88
N SER A 376 10.40 -9.14 -15.47
CA SER A 376 10.94 -7.99 -14.74
C SER A 376 11.00 -6.73 -15.64
N LYS A 377 11.28 -6.89 -16.94
CA LYS A 377 11.28 -5.78 -17.91
C LYS A 377 9.88 -5.24 -18.15
N GLU A 378 8.87 -6.08 -18.29
CA GLU A 378 7.47 -5.65 -18.47
C GLU A 378 6.97 -4.86 -17.27
N LYS A 379 7.22 -5.37 -16.04
CA LYS A 379 6.94 -4.64 -14.79
C LYS A 379 7.68 -3.32 -14.71
N TYR A 380 8.94 -3.29 -15.15
CA TYR A 380 9.75 -2.07 -15.20
C TYR A 380 9.19 -1.04 -16.19
N ILE A 381 8.80 -1.45 -17.40
CA ILE A 381 8.18 -0.56 -18.40
C ILE A 381 6.90 0.05 -17.84
N LEU A 382 6.05 -0.76 -17.19
CA LEU A 382 4.85 -0.25 -16.53
C LEU A 382 5.20 0.79 -15.45
N PHE A 383 6.22 0.55 -14.64
CA PHE A 383 6.63 1.49 -13.59
C PHE A 383 7.13 2.82 -14.17
N GLU A 384 7.90 2.78 -15.26
CA GLU A 384 8.34 3.98 -15.98
C GLU A 384 7.14 4.78 -16.53
N LYS A 385 6.19 4.09 -17.17
CA LYS A 385 4.95 4.71 -17.67
C LYS A 385 4.07 5.28 -16.55
N LEU A 386 4.06 4.66 -15.37
CA LEU A 386 3.37 5.17 -14.18
C LEU A 386 4.13 6.32 -13.49
N GLY A 387 5.28 6.73 -14.00
CA GLY A 387 6.10 7.78 -13.37
C GLY A 387 6.72 7.35 -12.05
N ILE A 388 6.77 6.04 -11.77
CA ILE A 388 7.52 5.44 -10.65
C ILE A 388 9.00 5.44 -11.05
N GLU A 389 9.50 6.61 -11.42
CA GLU A 389 10.82 6.78 -11.96
C GLU A 389 11.82 6.94 -10.84
N SER A 390 12.92 6.23 -11.04
CA SER A 390 14.19 6.55 -10.49
C SER A 390 14.61 8.00 -10.74
N ASN A 391 14.60 8.84 -9.71
CA ASN A 391 15.35 10.09 -9.74
C ASN A 391 16.86 9.78 -9.74
N VAL A 392 17.40 9.27 -10.85
CA VAL A 392 18.79 9.51 -11.22
C VAL A 392 18.80 10.96 -11.67
N LYS A 393 19.15 11.88 -10.77
CA LYS A 393 19.60 13.19 -11.23
C LYS A 393 20.74 12.95 -12.23
N LYS A 394 20.57 13.43 -13.46
CA LYS A 394 21.65 13.59 -14.43
C LYS A 394 22.79 14.40 -13.82
#